data_AF-G3ANQ5-F1
#
_entry.id   AF-G3ANQ5-F1
#
_cell.length_a   1.000
_cell.length_b   1.000
_cell.length_c   1.000
_cell.angle_alpha   90.00
_cell.angle_beta   90.00
_cell.angle_gamma   90.00
#
_symmetry.space_group_name_H-M   'P 1'
#
loop_
_entity.id
_entity.type
_entity.pdbx_description
1 polymer ?
#
loop_
_entity_poly.entity_id
_entity_poly.type
_entity_poly.pdbx_seq_one_letter_code
_entity_poly.pdbx_strand_id
1 'polypeptide(L)'
;MNKNIGTLTQINQRLLIHISTLSTFPVFDPENIKEEIDSYISKVKFIIETETLGEDEKDLIRRINGHAKVLECILSERIALQESSLGMLRVEEAVQEGADSCKRGSRRLVKQQLDILENWYNQNLQHPYLTRESIIELMNLTSLSKSQVQNWISNRRRKEKRTEIDPDLAPLLL
;
A
#
# COMPACT_ATOMS: atom_id res chain seq x y z
N MET A 1 7.49 -42.65 7.11
CA MET A 1 7.25 -41.51 6.19
C MET A 1 8.59 -41.05 5.65
N ASN A 2 8.74 -40.99 4.33
CA ASN A 2 9.97 -40.54 3.68
C ASN A 2 10.18 -39.05 4.01
N LYS A 3 11.28 -38.70 4.68
CA LYS A 3 11.56 -37.33 5.18
C LYS A 3 11.60 -36.31 4.03
N ASN A 4 12.00 -36.74 2.84
CA ASN A 4 12.13 -35.91 1.65
C ASN A 4 10.75 -35.49 1.12
N ILE A 5 9.80 -36.44 1.03
CA ILE A 5 8.40 -36.16 0.67
C ILE A 5 7.77 -35.13 1.63
N GLY A 6 8.03 -35.25 2.93
CA GLY A 6 7.55 -34.28 3.92
C GLY A 6 8.13 -32.87 3.67
N THR A 7 9.42 -32.79 3.37
CA THR A 7 10.12 -31.53 3.09
C THR A 7 9.63 -30.89 1.80
N LEU A 8 9.52 -31.65 0.70
CA LEU A 8 9.01 -31.18 -0.58
C LEU A 8 7.55 -30.72 -0.49
N THR A 9 6.72 -31.44 0.28
CA THR A 9 5.32 -31.05 0.52
C THR A 9 5.25 -29.71 1.28
N GLN A 10 6.10 -29.52 2.29
CA GLN A 10 6.16 -28.27 3.04
C GLN A 10 6.60 -27.09 2.15
N ILE A 11 7.62 -27.29 1.31
CA ILE A 11 8.07 -26.28 0.33
C ILE A 11 6.93 -25.93 -0.63
N ASN A 12 6.24 -26.94 -1.17
CA ASN A 12 5.11 -26.74 -2.08
C ASN A 12 3.98 -25.92 -1.44
N GLN A 13 3.64 -26.20 -0.17
CA GLN A 13 2.64 -25.45 0.59
C GLN A 13 3.07 -24.00 0.85
N ARG A 14 4.35 -23.79 1.18
CA ARG A 14 4.89 -22.44 1.42
C ARG A 14 4.91 -21.60 0.16
N LEU A 15 5.28 -22.17 -0.98
CA LEU A 15 5.19 -21.48 -2.27
C LEU A 15 3.76 -21.04 -2.62
N LEU A 16 2.76 -21.87 -2.33
CA LEU A 16 1.36 -21.48 -2.49
C LEU A 16 0.96 -20.29 -1.59
N ILE A 17 1.47 -20.25 -0.35
CA ILE A 17 1.26 -19.10 0.54
C ILE A 17 1.92 -17.85 -0.05
N HIS A 18 3.13 -17.94 -0.60
CA HIS A 18 3.75 -16.79 -1.28
C HIS A 18 2.95 -16.33 -2.50
N ILE A 19 2.45 -17.26 -3.33
CA ILE A 19 1.58 -16.93 -4.48
C ILE A 19 0.32 -16.20 -3.99
N SER A 20 -0.32 -16.71 -2.94
CA SER A 20 -1.48 -16.04 -2.35
C SER A 20 -1.09 -14.65 -1.86
N THR A 21 -0.01 -14.53 -1.09
CA THR A 21 0.41 -13.25 -0.52
C THR A 21 0.71 -12.22 -1.60
N LEU A 22 1.44 -12.62 -2.64
CA LEU A 22 1.79 -11.80 -3.80
C LEU A 22 0.63 -11.58 -4.76
N SER A 23 -0.52 -12.23 -4.61
CA SER A 23 -1.72 -11.95 -5.42
C SER A 23 -2.74 -11.10 -4.66
N THR A 24 -2.88 -11.27 -3.34
CA THR A 24 -3.91 -10.58 -2.55
C THR A 24 -3.41 -9.36 -1.78
N PHE A 25 -2.15 -9.32 -1.32
CA PHE A 25 -1.68 -8.22 -0.47
C PHE A 25 -0.78 -7.24 -1.23
N PRO A 26 -1.01 -5.92 -1.11
CA PRO A 26 -0.19 -4.90 -1.76
C PRO A 26 1.14 -4.64 -1.03
N VAL A 27 1.25 -5.02 0.24
CA VAL A 27 2.44 -4.83 1.08
C VAL A 27 2.91 -6.20 1.56
N PHE A 28 4.16 -6.53 1.29
CA PHE A 28 4.85 -7.75 1.74
C PHE A 28 6.32 -7.43 2.01
N ASP A 29 7.00 -8.31 2.75
CA ASP A 29 8.44 -8.19 3.01
C ASP A 29 9.23 -8.94 1.90
N PRO A 30 9.89 -8.23 0.98
CA PRO A 30 10.58 -8.85 -0.14
C PRO A 30 11.84 -9.61 0.28
N GLU A 31 12.54 -9.16 1.32
CA GLU A 31 13.79 -9.80 1.76
C GLU A 31 13.48 -11.12 2.46
N ASN A 32 12.47 -11.15 3.34
CA ASN A 32 12.07 -12.40 3.98
C ASN A 32 11.58 -13.46 2.97
N ILE A 33 10.80 -13.06 1.95
CA ILE A 33 10.35 -14.01 0.90
C ILE A 33 11.55 -14.54 0.10
N LYS A 34 12.52 -13.69 -0.21
CA LYS A 34 13.72 -14.07 -0.94
C LYS A 34 14.58 -15.06 -0.14
N GLU A 35 14.84 -14.78 1.14
CA GLU A 35 15.57 -15.69 2.02
C GLU A 35 14.89 -17.05 2.16
N GLU A 36 13.56 -17.08 2.27
CA GLU A 36 12.78 -18.32 2.30
C GLU A 36 12.92 -19.12 1.00
N ILE A 37 12.79 -18.47 -0.16
CA ILE A 37 12.95 -19.11 -1.47
C ILE A 37 14.37 -19.65 -1.66
N ASP A 38 15.39 -18.90 -1.29
CA ASP A 38 16.80 -19.33 -1.37
C ASP A 38 17.07 -20.55 -0.47
N SER A 39 16.44 -20.58 0.71
CA SER A 39 16.45 -21.76 1.60
C SER A 39 15.78 -22.97 0.94
N TYR A 40 14.63 -22.78 0.28
CA TYR A 40 13.92 -23.85 -0.44
C TYR A 40 14.74 -24.40 -1.61
N ILE A 41 15.38 -23.53 -2.40
CA ILE A 41 16.23 -23.93 -3.52
C ILE A 41 17.40 -24.77 -3.02
N SER A 42 18.06 -24.33 -1.95
CA SER A 42 19.15 -25.07 -1.31
C SER A 42 18.71 -26.46 -0.85
N LYS A 43 17.53 -26.57 -0.23
CA LYS A 43 16.95 -27.86 0.23
C LYS A 43 16.59 -28.78 -0.94
N VAL A 44 15.99 -28.26 -2.01
CA VAL A 44 15.63 -29.05 -3.20
C VAL A 44 16.87 -29.53 -3.94
N LYS A 45 17.89 -28.69 -4.11
CA LYS A 45 19.18 -29.07 -4.71
C LYS A 45 19.85 -30.20 -3.92
N PHE A 46 19.89 -30.09 -2.59
CA PHE A 46 20.44 -31.14 -1.74
C PHE A 46 19.70 -32.48 -1.91
N ILE A 47 18.36 -32.47 -2.00
CA ILE A 47 17.57 -33.69 -2.22
C ILE A 47 17.86 -34.30 -3.61
N ILE A 48 18.03 -33.46 -4.64
CA ILE A 48 18.36 -33.94 -6.01
C ILE A 48 19.77 -34.53 -6.09
N GLU A 49 20.72 -33.97 -5.36
CA GLU A 49 22.13 -34.39 -5.38
C GLU A 49 22.39 -35.66 -4.54
N THR A 50 21.56 -35.95 -3.55
CA THR A 50 21.84 -37.01 -2.56
C THR A 50 21.20 -38.37 -2.87
N GLU A 51 20.07 -38.44 -3.61
CA GLU A 51 19.30 -39.69 -3.71
C GLU A 51 18.62 -39.93 -5.07
N THR A 52 18.33 -41.21 -5.36
CA THR A 52 17.50 -41.62 -6.49
C THR A 52 16.03 -41.32 -6.19
N LEU A 53 15.51 -40.25 -6.80
CA LEU A 53 14.13 -39.77 -6.60
C LEU A 53 13.07 -40.81 -6.99
N GLY A 54 12.12 -41.07 -6.09
CA GLY A 54 10.89 -41.80 -6.40
C GLY A 54 9.93 -40.99 -7.29
N GLU A 55 8.93 -41.63 -7.90
CA GLU A 55 7.98 -40.91 -8.77
C GLU A 55 7.16 -39.83 -8.03
N ASP A 56 6.76 -40.08 -6.79
CA ASP A 56 6.03 -39.10 -5.98
C ASP A 56 6.86 -37.83 -5.71
N GLU A 57 8.18 -37.99 -5.50
CA GLU A 57 9.11 -36.88 -5.27
C GLU A 57 9.33 -36.08 -6.56
N LYS A 58 9.43 -36.77 -7.71
CA LYS A 58 9.50 -36.11 -9.02
C LYS A 58 8.24 -35.32 -9.32
N ASP A 59 7.07 -35.85 -9.00
CA ASP A 59 5.80 -35.14 -9.16
C ASP A 59 5.71 -33.90 -8.27
N LEU A 60 6.18 -33.98 -7.02
CA LEU A 60 6.28 -32.82 -6.14
C LEU A 60 7.24 -31.76 -6.69
N ILE A 61 8.40 -32.15 -7.22
CA ILE A 61 9.34 -31.23 -7.85
C ILE A 61 8.72 -30.57 -9.09
N ARG A 62 7.96 -31.31 -9.92
CA ARG A 62 7.22 -30.72 -11.05
C ARG A 62 6.23 -29.65 -10.59
N ARG A 63 5.49 -29.90 -9.49
CA ARG A 63 4.55 -28.92 -8.90
C ARG A 63 5.27 -27.69 -8.35
N ILE A 64 6.36 -27.89 -7.60
CA ILE A 64 7.21 -26.81 -7.08
C ILE A 64 7.71 -25.92 -8.23
N ASN A 65 8.19 -26.53 -9.33
CA ASN A 65 8.60 -25.79 -10.53
C ASN A 65 7.44 -25.03 -11.18
N GLY A 66 6.24 -25.60 -11.19
CA GLY A 66 5.03 -24.91 -11.64
C GLY A 66 4.72 -23.67 -10.81
N HIS A 67 4.76 -23.79 -9.47
CA HIS A 67 4.55 -22.65 -8.57
C HIS A 67 5.63 -21.58 -8.71
N ALA A 68 6.89 -21.97 -8.90
CA ALA A 68 7.98 -21.03 -9.14
C ALA A 68 7.76 -20.19 -10.42
N LYS A 69 7.27 -20.82 -11.50
CA LYS A 69 6.91 -20.09 -12.73
C LYS A 69 5.77 -19.11 -12.52
N VAL A 70 4.73 -19.50 -11.77
CA VAL A 70 3.62 -18.59 -11.45
C VAL A 70 4.11 -17.39 -10.64
N LEU A 71 4.98 -17.61 -9.65
CA LEU A 71 5.62 -16.53 -8.89
C LEU A 71 6.40 -15.58 -9.80
N GLU A 72 7.21 -16.12 -10.72
CA GLU A 72 7.97 -15.33 -11.69
C GLU A 72 7.06 -14.46 -12.57
N CYS A 73 5.94 -15.03 -13.06
CA CYS A 73 4.95 -14.26 -13.84
C CYS A 73 4.32 -13.12 -13.02
N ILE A 74 3.87 -13.40 -11.79
CA ILE A 74 3.27 -12.40 -10.90
C ILE A 74 4.25 -11.27 -10.60
N LEU A 75 5.51 -11.61 -10.31
CA LEU A 75 6.54 -10.62 -10.02
C LEU A 75 6.86 -9.75 -11.24
N SER A 76 7.00 -10.37 -12.41
CA SER A 76 7.26 -9.65 -13.67
C SER A 76 6.14 -8.66 -14.00
N GLU A 77 4.88 -9.07 -13.84
CA GLU A 77 3.72 -8.21 -14.05
C GLU A 77 3.67 -7.07 -13.04
N ARG A 78 3.95 -7.34 -11.76
CA ARG A 78 4.01 -6.31 -10.72
C ARG A 78 5.12 -5.29 -10.97
N ILE A 79 6.30 -5.73 -11.39
CA ILE A 79 7.41 -4.84 -11.77
C ILE A 79 6.99 -3.96 -12.95
N ALA A 80 6.39 -4.55 -14.00
CA ALA A 80 5.91 -3.79 -15.16
C ALA A 80 4.84 -2.75 -14.77
N LEU A 81 3.91 -3.09 -13.87
CA LEU A 81 2.90 -2.16 -13.36
C LEU A 81 3.52 -1.04 -12.52
N GLN A 82 4.54 -1.35 -11.71
CA GLN A 82 5.27 -0.34 -10.93
C GLN A 82 6.06 0.60 -11.84
N GLU A 83 6.77 0.08 -12.84
CA GLU A 83 7.50 0.86 -13.83
C GLU A 83 6.56 1.74 -14.67
N SER A 84 5.40 1.20 -15.06
CA SER A 84 4.36 1.97 -15.77
C SER A 84 3.77 3.07 -14.90
N SER A 85 3.47 2.78 -13.63
CA SER A 85 2.94 3.76 -12.66
C SER A 85 3.98 4.85 -12.34
N LEU A 86 5.26 4.47 -12.18
CA LEU A 86 6.37 5.40 -12.04
C LEU A 86 6.59 6.22 -13.31
N GLY A 87 6.41 5.62 -14.48
CA GLY A 87 6.45 6.30 -15.78
C GLY A 87 5.32 7.34 -15.90
N MET A 88 4.11 7.01 -15.47
CA MET A 88 2.97 7.92 -15.44
C MET A 88 3.20 9.09 -14.49
N LEU A 89 3.72 8.82 -13.28
CA LEU A 89 4.12 9.86 -12.32
C LEU A 89 5.26 10.74 -12.85
N ARG A 90 6.21 10.18 -13.62
CA ARG A 90 7.28 10.95 -14.28
C ARG A 90 6.78 11.83 -15.43
N VAL A 91 5.77 11.37 -16.18
CA VAL A 91 5.11 12.18 -17.22
C VAL A 91 4.29 13.31 -16.57
N GLU A 92 3.61 13.04 -15.45
CA GLU A 92 2.97 14.08 -14.65
C GLU A 92 4.02 15.06 -14.08
N GLU A 93 5.16 14.59 -13.57
CA GLU A 93 6.27 15.46 -13.14
C GLU A 93 6.81 16.34 -14.29
N ALA A 94 6.94 15.82 -15.51
CA ALA A 94 7.40 16.59 -16.67
C ALA A 94 6.37 17.61 -17.19
N VAL A 95 5.07 17.38 -16.99
CA VAL A 95 4.01 18.38 -17.26
C VAL A 95 3.90 19.40 -16.11
N GLN A 96 4.40 19.06 -14.92
CA GLN A 96 4.45 19.92 -13.73
C GLN A 96 5.81 20.59 -13.46
N GLU A 97 6.82 20.48 -14.35
CA GLU A 97 8.06 21.28 -14.29
C GLU A 97 7.84 22.75 -14.70
N GLY A 98 6.76 23.32 -14.14
CA GLY A 98 6.41 24.72 -14.15
C GLY A 98 5.70 25.15 -12.86
N ALA A 99 5.86 24.46 -11.72
CA ALA A 99 5.72 25.02 -10.37
C ALA A 99 5.97 23.98 -9.26
N ASP A 100 6.86 24.34 -8.33
CA ASP A 100 7.00 23.82 -6.96
C ASP A 100 7.46 22.37 -6.75
N SER A 101 8.79 22.23 -6.73
CA SER A 101 9.46 21.16 -6.00
C SER A 101 9.38 21.40 -4.48
N CYS A 102 8.65 20.54 -3.74
CA CYS A 102 8.90 20.36 -2.30
C CYS A 102 8.33 19.03 -1.74
N LYS A 103 9.12 17.97 -1.91
CA LYS A 103 9.39 16.87 -0.96
C LYS A 103 8.21 16.31 -0.15
N ARG A 104 7.80 15.10 -0.55
CA ARG A 104 7.00 14.11 0.19
C ARG A 104 7.57 13.88 1.60
N GLY A 105 6.98 14.57 2.56
CA GLY A 105 7.12 14.32 3.99
C GLY A 105 5.84 14.80 4.65
N SER A 106 5.25 13.99 5.54
CA SER A 106 4.06 14.34 6.32
C SER A 106 4.37 15.51 7.26
N ARG A 107 4.38 16.72 6.70
CA ARG A 107 4.42 17.96 7.47
C ARG A 107 2.98 18.26 7.84
N ARG A 108 2.66 18.11 9.12
CA ARG A 108 1.41 18.60 9.70
C ARG A 108 1.23 20.06 9.31
N LEU A 109 -0.01 20.45 9.03
CA LEU A 109 -0.30 21.86 8.74
C LEU A 109 0.13 22.73 9.93
N VAL A 110 0.76 23.86 9.62
CA VAL A 110 1.21 24.82 10.63
C VAL A 110 -0.01 25.45 11.29
N LYS A 111 0.10 25.84 12.57
CA LYS A 111 -1.01 26.41 13.34
C LYS A 111 -1.70 27.57 12.61
N GLN A 112 -0.93 28.50 12.03
CA GLN A 112 -1.49 29.61 11.26
C GLN A 112 -2.34 29.15 10.06
N GLN A 113 -1.92 28.10 9.35
CA GLN A 113 -2.68 27.55 8.23
C GLN A 113 -3.98 26.92 8.73
N LEU A 114 -3.94 26.23 9.88
CA LEU A 114 -5.13 25.66 10.52
C LEU A 114 -6.09 26.75 10.98
N ASP A 115 -5.60 27.83 11.58
CA ASP A 115 -6.43 28.93 12.07
C ASP A 115 -7.21 29.60 10.93
N ILE A 116 -6.57 29.80 9.77
CA ILE A 116 -7.22 30.34 8.56
C ILE A 116 -8.33 29.39 8.05
N LEU A 117 -8.02 28.10 7.94
CA LEU A 117 -8.97 27.08 7.46
C LEU A 117 -10.16 26.90 8.42
N GLU A 118 -9.90 26.93 9.72
CA GLU A 118 -10.91 26.82 10.77
C GLU A 118 -11.80 28.06 10.80
N ASN A 119 -11.23 29.26 10.67
CA ASN A 119 -11.99 30.50 10.58
C ASN A 119 -12.94 30.48 9.37
N TRP A 120 -12.46 30.07 8.18
CA TRP A 120 -13.32 29.93 7.02
C TRP A 120 -14.43 28.90 7.25
N TYR A 121 -14.11 27.75 7.84
CA TYR A 121 -15.09 26.71 8.14
C TYR A 121 -16.18 27.22 9.09
N ASN A 122 -15.80 27.94 10.14
CA ASN A 122 -16.72 28.51 11.12
C ASN A 122 -17.63 29.59 10.52
N GLN A 123 -17.12 30.38 9.57
CA GLN A 123 -17.94 31.35 8.83
C GLN A 123 -18.95 30.67 7.88
N ASN A 124 -18.65 29.45 7.43
CA ASN A 124 -19.45 28.70 6.45
C ASN A 124 -20.16 27.47 7.07
N LEU A 125 -20.42 27.46 8.38
CA LEU A 125 -21.01 26.29 9.07
C LEU A 125 -22.33 25.82 8.47
N GLN A 126 -23.14 26.74 7.94
CA GLN A 126 -24.42 26.40 7.32
C GLN A 126 -24.25 25.65 5.99
N HIS A 127 -23.18 25.96 5.24
CA HIS A 127 -22.89 25.30 3.97
C HIS A 127 -21.37 25.15 3.77
N PRO A 128 -20.73 24.19 4.47
CA PRO A 128 -19.27 24.06 4.51
C PRO A 128 -18.71 23.35 3.27
N TYR A 129 -19.12 23.79 2.09
CA TYR A 129 -18.67 23.31 0.80
C TYR A 129 -17.96 24.43 0.05
N LEU A 130 -16.76 24.09 -0.44
CA LEU A 130 -15.90 25.03 -1.14
C LEU A 130 -16.48 25.39 -2.51
N THR A 131 -16.50 26.69 -2.82
CA THR A 131 -16.72 27.23 -4.16
C THR A 131 -15.38 27.43 -4.87
N ARG A 132 -15.40 27.73 -6.17
CA ARG A 132 -14.17 28.02 -6.93
C ARG A 132 -13.41 29.22 -6.34
N GLU A 133 -14.14 30.24 -5.91
CA GLU A 133 -13.59 31.47 -5.33
C GLU A 133 -12.96 31.20 -3.96
N SER A 134 -13.66 30.49 -3.08
CA SER A 134 -13.14 30.16 -1.75
C SER A 134 -11.91 29.24 -1.81
N ILE A 135 -11.82 28.37 -2.82
CA ILE A 135 -10.62 27.56 -3.06
C ILE A 135 -9.42 28.45 -3.36
N ILE A 136 -9.58 29.40 -4.28
CA ILE A 136 -8.50 30.31 -4.68
C ILE A 136 -8.07 31.18 -3.51
N GLU A 137 -9.04 31.74 -2.77
CA GLU A 137 -8.79 32.54 -1.57
C GLU A 137 -7.98 31.77 -0.53
N LEU A 138 -8.42 30.57 -0.16
CA LEU A 138 -7.74 29.74 0.84
C LEU A 138 -6.35 29.30 0.39
N MET A 139 -6.17 28.98 -0.91
CA MET A 139 -4.85 28.67 -1.45
C MET A 139 -3.89 29.85 -1.30
N ASN A 140 -4.35 31.06 -1.64
CA ASN A 140 -3.53 32.27 -1.54
C ASN A 140 -3.15 32.58 -0.08
N LEU A 141 -4.09 32.42 0.86
CA LEU A 141 -3.86 32.73 2.28
C LEU A 141 -3.02 31.69 3.00
N THR A 142 -3.11 30.42 2.62
CA THR A 142 -2.45 29.31 3.34
C THR A 142 -1.20 28.77 2.64
N SER A 143 -0.99 29.17 1.38
CA SER A 143 0.02 28.60 0.47
C SER A 143 -0.08 27.07 0.35
N LEU A 144 -1.28 26.53 0.52
CA LEU A 144 -1.59 25.11 0.35
C LEU A 144 -2.06 24.84 -1.07
N SER A 145 -1.83 23.62 -1.55
CA SER A 145 -2.38 23.19 -2.83
C SER A 145 -3.90 23.04 -2.75
N LYS A 146 -4.56 23.15 -3.90
CA LYS A 146 -6.00 22.93 -4.04
C LYS A 146 -6.46 21.62 -3.36
N SER A 147 -5.71 20.54 -3.60
CA SER A 147 -6.01 19.21 -3.05
C SER A 147 -5.93 19.21 -1.52
N GLN A 148 -4.94 19.88 -0.93
CA GLN A 148 -4.79 19.98 0.52
C GLN A 148 -5.96 20.74 1.16
N VAL A 149 -6.38 21.87 0.58
CA VAL A 149 -7.53 22.66 1.05
C VAL A 149 -8.82 21.84 0.96
N GLN A 150 -9.08 21.19 -0.17
CA GLN A 150 -10.27 20.36 -0.38
C GLN A 150 -10.34 19.18 0.60
N ASN A 151 -9.21 18.48 0.77
CA ASN A 151 -9.13 17.35 1.69
C ASN A 151 -9.30 17.78 3.13
N TRP A 152 -8.73 18.92 3.52
CA TRP A 152 -8.88 19.44 4.89
C TRP A 152 -10.34 19.75 5.20
N ILE A 153 -11.05 20.49 4.34
CA ILE A 153 -12.45 20.84 4.55
C ILE A 153 -13.35 19.59 4.55
N SER A 154 -13.08 18.62 3.67
CA SER A 154 -13.77 17.32 3.65
C SER A 154 -13.59 16.53 4.95
N ASN A 155 -12.35 16.47 5.45
CA ASN A 155 -12.04 15.84 6.74
C ASN A 155 -12.69 16.59 7.91
N ARG A 156 -12.70 17.93 7.89
CA ARG A 156 -13.30 18.77 8.93
C ARG A 156 -14.80 18.55 9.06
N ARG A 157 -15.53 18.45 7.93
CA ARG A 157 -16.95 18.05 7.91
C ARG A 157 -17.17 16.66 8.51
N ARG A 158 -16.34 15.69 8.17
CA ARG A 158 -16.43 14.33 8.73
C ARG A 158 -16.16 14.29 10.23
N LYS A 159 -15.24 15.14 10.71
CA LYS A 159 -14.94 15.26 12.14
C LYS A 159 -16.13 15.85 12.91
N GLU A 160 -16.76 16.90 12.39
CA GLU A 160 -17.95 17.52 13.01
C GLU A 160 -19.09 16.51 13.20
N LYS A 161 -19.40 15.72 12.17
CA LYS A 161 -20.43 14.67 12.25
C LYS A 161 -20.12 13.57 13.26
N ARG A 162 -18.84 13.39 13.62
CA ARG A 162 -18.40 12.35 14.57
C ARG A 162 -18.29 12.88 16.00
N THR A 163 -18.37 14.19 16.20
CA THR A 163 -18.30 14.84 17.52
C THR A 163 -19.67 15.07 18.13
N GLU A 164 -20.75 14.71 17.46
CA GLU A 164 -22.07 14.56 18.09
C GLU A 164 -21.97 13.42 19.11
N ILE A 165 -21.78 13.78 20.38
CA ILE A 165 -21.73 12.84 21.50
C ILE A 165 -23.11 12.19 21.62
N ASP A 166 -23.14 10.87 21.78
CA ASP A 166 -24.37 10.14 22.02
C ASP A 166 -25.13 10.79 23.21
N PRO A 167 -26.39 11.21 23.03
CA PRO A 167 -27.14 11.89 24.07
C PRO A 167 -27.25 11.06 25.37
N ASP A 168 -27.18 9.73 25.29
CA ASP A 168 -27.21 8.85 26.47
C ASP A 168 -25.88 8.84 27.24
N LEU A 169 -24.77 9.23 26.59
CA LEU A 169 -23.45 9.34 27.21
C LEU A 169 -23.16 10.75 27.74
N ALA A 170 -23.94 11.76 27.35
CA ALA A 170 -23.77 13.13 27.80
C ALA A 170 -23.82 13.31 29.34
N PRO A 171 -24.67 12.59 30.11
CA PRO A 171 -24.70 12.70 31.57
C PRO A 171 -23.46 12.12 32.29
N LEU A 172 -22.67 11.28 31.62
CA LEU A 172 -21.49 10.61 32.20
C LEU A 172 -20.21 11.45 32.10
N LEU A 173 -20.27 12.61 31.44
CA LEU A 173 -19.13 13.50 31.21
C LEU A 173 -19.16 14.76 32.11
N LEU A 174 -20.08 14.83 33.07
CA LEU A 174 -20.11 15.79 34.17
C LEU A 174 -19.39 15.24 35.40
#